data_AF-A0A8S9GHI5-F1
#
_entry.id   AF-A0A8S9GHI5-F1
#
_cell.length_a   1.000
_cell.length_b   1.000
_cell.length_c   1.000
_cell.angle_alpha   90.00
_cell.angle_beta   90.00
_cell.angle_gamma   90.00
#
_symmetry.space_group_name_H-M   'P 1'
#
loop_
_entity.id
_entity.type
_entity.pdbx_description
1 polymer ?
#
loop_
_entity_poly.entity_id
_entity_poly.type
_entity_poly.pdbx_seq_one_letter_code
_entity_poly.pdbx_strand_id
1 'polypeptide(L)'
;MNSRRSFLKKRLHWRQNTIVSTSLFLTRLTEDLQRYEIVNGVAEAEIEKGVPNFWLIAMKTNEMLANEITERDEGALKYLKDIRCCRVENNSRNFKLEFLFDPNPYFKNSVLSKTYHVTDDDDDGPVLDKVIGMDIEWCPGKCLTHKVVVKKRPKKGSKKVNNIPMTKTENCESFFNFFKPPEIDEVDECYTTMDEELQNLMDQDYDIAVTIRDKLIPHAVSWFTGEALVDDDEYNDDENDD
;
A
#
# COMPACT_ATOMS: atom_id res chain seq x y z
N MET A 1 27.40 -33.14 -5.84
CA MET A 1 27.47 -31.70 -6.21
C MET A 1 26.65 -31.30 -7.45
N ASN A 2 25.70 -32.11 -7.96
CA ASN A 2 24.88 -31.74 -9.14
C ASN A 2 23.40 -31.41 -8.86
N SER A 3 22.92 -31.56 -7.62
CA SER A 3 21.50 -31.30 -7.32
C SER A 3 21.19 -29.81 -7.10
N ARG A 4 22.10 -29.02 -6.52
CA ARG A 4 21.88 -27.59 -6.20
C ARG A 4 21.73 -26.70 -7.43
N ARG A 5 22.39 -27.03 -8.55
CA ARG A 5 22.27 -26.28 -9.82
C ARG A 5 20.94 -26.53 -10.56
N SER A 6 20.27 -27.66 -10.30
CA SER A 6 18.96 -27.99 -10.87
C SER A 6 17.82 -27.17 -10.22
N PHE A 7 17.90 -26.91 -8.92
CA PHE A 7 16.90 -26.12 -8.19
C PHE A 7 16.90 -24.64 -8.60
N LEU A 8 18.09 -24.07 -8.84
CA LEU A 8 18.21 -22.69 -9.30
C LEU A 8 17.70 -22.48 -10.74
N LYS A 9 17.89 -23.45 -11.65
CA LYS A 9 17.36 -23.36 -13.02
C LYS A 9 15.83 -23.48 -13.09
N LYS A 10 15.20 -24.22 -12.17
CA LYS A 10 13.73 -24.26 -12.06
C LYS A 10 13.12 -22.99 -11.46
N ARG A 11 13.90 -22.22 -10.68
CA ARG A 11 13.50 -20.93 -10.10
C ARG A 11 13.40 -19.81 -11.15
N LEU A 12 14.15 -19.89 -12.26
CA LEU A 12 14.05 -18.91 -13.35
C LEU A 12 12.88 -19.16 -14.32
N HIS A 13 12.46 -20.40 -14.53
CA HIS A 13 11.43 -20.70 -15.54
C HIS A 13 9.98 -20.44 -15.05
N TRP A 14 9.78 -20.16 -13.77
CA TRP A 14 8.46 -19.84 -13.20
C TRP A 14 8.08 -18.35 -13.28
N ARG A 15 8.96 -17.51 -13.84
CA ARG A 15 8.76 -16.05 -14.03
C ARG A 15 7.98 -15.69 -15.30
N GLN A 16 7.11 -16.56 -15.81
CA GLN A 16 6.43 -16.27 -17.08
C GLN A 16 4.90 -16.27 -17.06
N ASN A 17 4.19 -16.73 -16.01
CA ASN A 17 2.71 -16.62 -15.98
C ASN A 17 2.10 -16.92 -14.60
N THR A 18 2.41 -16.11 -13.59
CA THR A 18 1.91 -16.39 -12.25
C THR A 18 1.45 -15.12 -11.55
N ILE A 19 0.18 -15.09 -11.15
CA ILE A 19 -0.33 -14.25 -10.06
C ILE A 19 0.61 -14.48 -8.87
N VAL A 20 1.50 -13.54 -8.57
CA VAL A 20 2.43 -13.66 -7.43
C VAL A 20 1.61 -13.38 -6.16
N SER A 21 0.73 -14.30 -5.80
CA SER A 21 -0.06 -14.21 -4.57
C SER A 21 0.85 -14.59 -3.42
N THR A 22 1.14 -13.63 -2.54
CA THR A 22 1.80 -13.89 -1.26
C THR A 22 1.03 -14.91 -0.44
N SER A 23 -0.29 -15.07 -0.64
CA SER A 23 -1.09 -16.14 -0.04
C SER A 23 -0.49 -17.53 -0.28
N LEU A 24 0.02 -17.84 -1.48
CA LEU A 24 0.67 -19.15 -1.74
C LEU A 24 2.02 -19.27 -1.03
N PHE A 25 2.74 -18.17 -0.87
CA PHE A 25 4.02 -18.13 -0.16
C PHE A 25 3.82 -18.21 1.36
N LEU A 26 2.86 -17.46 1.91
CA LEU A 26 2.42 -17.49 3.30
C LEU A 26 1.82 -18.84 3.65
N THR A 27 1.02 -19.46 2.77
CA THR A 27 0.52 -20.85 2.97
C THR A 27 1.68 -21.82 3.11
N ARG A 28 2.71 -21.69 2.27
CA ARG A 28 3.90 -22.54 2.34
C ARG A 28 4.74 -22.26 3.59
N LEU A 29 4.89 -21.01 3.99
CA LEU A 29 5.54 -20.66 5.26
C LEU A 29 4.76 -21.15 6.48
N THR A 30 3.43 -21.07 6.47
CA THR A 30 2.58 -21.63 7.54
C THR A 30 2.67 -23.14 7.58
N GLU A 31 2.75 -23.84 6.44
CA GLU A 31 2.99 -25.28 6.38
C GLU A 31 4.38 -25.64 6.91
N ASP A 32 5.41 -24.87 6.58
CA ASP A 32 6.78 -25.10 7.04
C ASP A 32 6.93 -24.80 8.55
N LEU A 33 6.22 -23.82 9.09
CA LEU A 33 6.13 -23.54 10.53
C LEU A 33 5.32 -24.60 11.28
N GLN A 34 4.18 -25.06 10.74
CA GLN A 34 3.42 -26.18 11.32
C GLN A 34 4.26 -27.45 11.38
N ARG A 35 5.07 -27.73 10.35
CA ARG A 35 6.00 -28.87 10.37
C ARG A 35 7.05 -28.74 11.47
N TYR A 36 7.51 -27.53 11.77
CA TYR A 36 8.45 -27.28 12.87
C TYR A 36 7.79 -27.48 14.25
N GLU A 37 6.55 -27.03 14.42
CA GLU A 37 5.81 -27.19 15.69
C GLU A 37 5.39 -28.64 15.97
N ILE A 38 5.00 -29.40 14.93
CA ILE A 38 4.68 -30.84 15.04
C ILE A 38 5.89 -31.65 15.52
N VAL A 39 7.11 -31.23 15.13
CA VAL A 39 8.36 -31.87 15.59
C VAL A 39 8.70 -31.52 17.05
N ASN A 40 8.17 -30.40 17.57
CA ASN A 40 8.51 -29.87 18.91
C ASN A 40 7.40 -29.96 19.97
N GLY A 41 6.21 -30.49 19.64
CA GLY A 41 5.21 -30.92 20.63
C GLY A 41 4.63 -29.80 21.50
N VAL A 42 4.34 -28.63 20.92
CA VAL A 42 3.62 -27.55 21.61
C VAL A 42 2.12 -27.67 21.33
N ALA A 43 1.34 -27.67 22.41
CA ALA A 43 -0.11 -27.90 22.43
C ALA A 43 -0.92 -26.86 21.62
N GLU A 44 -2.06 -27.31 21.08
CA GLU A 44 -3.07 -26.54 20.34
C GLU A 44 -3.42 -25.21 21.04
N ALA A 45 -2.80 -24.13 20.57
CA ALA A 45 -3.39 -22.80 20.62
C ALA A 45 -4.32 -22.66 19.41
N GLU A 46 -5.48 -22.01 19.57
CA GLU A 46 -6.32 -21.62 18.46
C GLU A 46 -5.47 -20.86 17.44
N ILE A 47 -5.18 -21.49 16.30
CA ILE A 47 -4.38 -20.89 15.24
C ILE A 47 -5.21 -19.76 14.66
N GLU A 48 -5.02 -18.53 15.15
CA GLU A 48 -5.39 -17.33 14.41
C GLU A 48 -4.83 -17.51 12.99
N LYS A 49 -5.70 -17.44 11.98
CA LYS A 49 -5.30 -17.70 10.60
C LYS A 49 -4.36 -16.59 10.10
N GLY A 50 -3.06 -16.79 10.27
CA GLY A 50 -2.01 -15.91 9.76
C GLY A 50 -1.26 -15.15 10.86
N VAL A 51 -0.25 -14.37 10.44
CA VAL A 51 0.56 -13.55 11.32
C VAL A 51 -0.16 -12.21 11.56
N PRO A 52 -0.52 -11.85 12.81
CA PRO A 52 -1.22 -10.60 13.08
C PRO A 52 -0.45 -9.37 12.60
N ASN A 53 -1.17 -8.40 12.03
CA ASN A 53 -0.63 -7.11 11.58
C ASN A 53 0.53 -7.22 10.56
N PHE A 54 0.69 -8.36 9.88
CA PHE A 54 1.82 -8.62 8.99
C PHE A 54 2.07 -7.49 7.99
N TRP A 55 1.04 -7.10 7.23
CA TRP A 55 1.18 -6.04 6.23
C TRP A 55 1.34 -4.65 6.83
N LEU A 56 0.64 -4.35 7.93
CA LEU A 56 0.83 -3.08 8.64
C LEU A 56 2.28 -2.92 9.10
N ILE A 57 2.87 -3.95 9.70
CA ILE A 57 4.26 -3.93 10.15
C ILE A 57 5.19 -3.81 8.95
N ALA A 58 5.03 -4.64 7.92
CA ALA A 58 5.86 -4.59 6.71
C ALA A 58 5.83 -3.20 6.02
N MET A 59 4.66 -2.58 5.91
CA MET A 59 4.52 -1.24 5.34
C MET A 59 5.18 -0.19 6.22
N LYS A 60 5.04 -0.26 7.55
CA LYS A 60 5.67 0.71 8.47
C LYS A 60 7.18 0.56 8.60
N THR A 61 7.74 -0.59 8.26
CA THR A 61 9.21 -0.76 8.19
C THR A 61 9.79 -0.03 6.97
N ASN A 62 9.04 0.09 5.88
CA ASN A 62 9.47 0.86 4.72
C ASN A 62 9.26 2.36 4.95
N GLU A 63 10.35 3.15 4.97
CA GLU A 63 10.28 4.57 5.34
C GLU A 63 9.30 5.39 4.50
N MET A 64 9.28 5.17 3.18
CA MET A 64 8.39 5.89 2.26
C MET A 64 6.92 5.61 2.61
N LEU A 65 6.56 4.35 2.85
CA LEU A 65 5.19 3.98 3.23
C LEU A 65 4.86 4.40 4.66
N ALA A 66 5.83 4.36 5.58
CA ALA A 66 5.64 4.79 6.96
C ALA A 66 5.23 6.27 7.05
N ASN A 67 5.81 7.13 6.20
CA ASN A 67 5.48 8.55 6.14
C ASN A 67 4.04 8.82 5.70
N GLU A 68 3.45 7.93 4.92
CA GLU A 68 2.06 8.05 4.45
C GLU A 68 1.05 7.50 5.48
N ILE A 69 1.49 6.66 6.43
CA ILE A 69 0.62 5.99 7.41
C ILE A 69 0.56 6.81 8.70
N THR A 70 -0.62 7.34 9.01
CA THR A 70 -0.89 7.99 10.29
C THR A 70 -1.34 6.98 11.35
N GLU A 71 -1.25 7.36 12.63
CA GLU A 71 -1.74 6.54 13.76
C GLU A 71 -3.23 6.15 13.61
N ARG A 72 -4.03 7.00 12.95
CA ARG A 72 -5.47 6.75 12.73
C ARG A 72 -5.70 5.66 11.68
N ASP A 73 -4.77 5.51 10.73
CA ASP A 73 -4.85 4.53 9.65
C ASP A 73 -4.55 3.12 10.13
N GLU A 74 -3.66 2.99 11.13
CA GLU A 74 -3.25 1.70 11.68
C GLU A 74 -4.45 0.82 12.06
N GLY A 75 -5.47 1.40 12.68
CA GLY A 75 -6.65 0.66 13.10
C GLY A 75 -7.39 -0.04 11.95
N ALA A 76 -7.42 0.57 10.76
CA ALA A 76 -7.99 -0.04 9.56
C ALA A 76 -6.99 -0.99 8.88
N LEU A 77 -5.70 -0.63 8.84
CA LEU A 77 -4.63 -1.45 8.25
C LEU A 77 -4.38 -2.77 9.01
N LYS A 78 -4.79 -2.89 10.27
CA LYS A 78 -4.80 -4.19 10.99
C LYS A 78 -5.67 -5.25 10.32
N TYR A 79 -6.66 -4.83 9.53
CA TYR A 79 -7.54 -5.73 8.78
C TYR A 79 -7.01 -6.01 7.36
N LEU A 80 -5.85 -5.45 6.98
CA LEU A 80 -5.21 -5.70 5.69
C LEU A 80 -4.65 -7.13 5.67
N LYS A 81 -5.26 -7.95 4.83
CA LYS A 81 -4.97 -9.38 4.72
C LYS A 81 -3.91 -9.68 3.68
N ASP A 82 -3.98 -9.00 2.53
CA ASP A 82 -3.11 -9.27 1.39
C ASP A 82 -2.96 -8.01 0.54
N ILE A 83 -1.78 -7.83 -0.06
CA ILE A 83 -1.53 -6.82 -1.09
C ILE A 83 -1.07 -7.56 -2.34
N ARG A 84 -1.77 -7.32 -3.45
CA ARG A 84 -1.49 -7.95 -4.73
C ARG A 84 -1.16 -6.91 -5.78
N CYS A 85 -0.25 -7.28 -6.67
CA CYS A 85 -0.05 -6.57 -7.91
C CYS A 85 -0.50 -7.45 -9.08
N CYS A 86 -1.48 -6.96 -9.83
CA CYS A 86 -2.00 -7.60 -11.03
C CYS A 86 -1.53 -6.80 -12.25
N ARG A 87 -1.04 -7.48 -13.28
CA ARG A 87 -0.81 -6.83 -14.57
C ARG A 87 -2.15 -6.57 -15.24
N VAL A 88 -2.32 -5.39 -15.82
CA VAL A 88 -3.53 -5.06 -16.58
C VAL A 88 -3.31 -5.54 -18.03
N GLU A 89 -4.33 -6.16 -18.62
CA GLU A 89 -4.26 -6.64 -20.00
C GLU A 89 -3.92 -5.48 -20.97
N ASN A 90 -3.23 -5.81 -22.07
CA ASN A 90 -2.83 -4.93 -23.19
C ASN A 90 -1.53 -4.10 -23.04
N ASN A 91 -0.93 -3.95 -21.86
CA ASN A 91 0.43 -3.42 -21.73
C ASN A 91 1.15 -4.03 -20.50
N SER A 92 2.37 -4.54 -20.69
CA SER A 92 3.17 -5.14 -19.62
C SER A 92 3.57 -4.17 -18.50
N ARG A 93 3.52 -2.86 -18.75
CA ARG A 93 3.83 -1.79 -17.79
C ARG A 93 2.63 -1.33 -16.98
N ASN A 94 1.40 -1.58 -17.45
CA ASN A 94 0.21 -1.25 -16.70
C ASN A 94 0.05 -2.23 -15.55
N PHE A 95 -0.21 -1.70 -14.35
CA PHE A 95 -0.39 -2.54 -13.17
C PHE A 95 -1.48 -2.00 -12.26
N LYS A 96 -2.08 -2.93 -11.52
CA LYS A 96 -3.13 -2.67 -10.55
C LYS A 96 -2.68 -3.22 -9.20
N LEU A 97 -2.66 -2.35 -8.20
CA LEU A 97 -2.51 -2.74 -6.81
C LEU A 97 -3.89 -3.05 -6.22
N GLU A 98 -4.00 -4.15 -5.50
CA GLU A 98 -5.21 -4.57 -4.79
C GLU A 98 -4.87 -4.85 -3.33
N PHE A 99 -5.53 -4.15 -2.44
CA PHE A 99 -5.40 -4.27 -0.99
C PHE A 99 -6.65 -4.98 -0.48
N LEU A 100 -6.49 -6.22 -0.04
CA LEU A 100 -7.57 -7.09 0.40
C LEU A 100 -7.75 -6.93 1.91
N PHE A 101 -8.94 -6.54 2.33
CA PHE A 101 -9.29 -6.37 3.74
C PHE A 101 -10.28 -7.43 4.20
N ASP A 102 -10.07 -7.95 5.41
CA ASP A 102 -11.12 -8.66 6.12
C ASP A 102 -12.25 -7.69 6.53
N PRO A 103 -13.46 -8.20 6.86
CA PRO A 103 -14.54 -7.36 7.36
C PRO A 103 -14.08 -6.51 8.54
N ASN A 104 -14.25 -5.19 8.42
CA ASN A 104 -13.69 -4.23 9.37
C ASN A 104 -14.71 -3.11 9.70
N PRO A 105 -14.53 -2.39 10.81
CA PRO A 105 -15.49 -1.38 11.23
C PRO A 105 -15.35 -0.03 10.50
N TYR A 106 -14.38 0.12 9.59
CA TYR A 106 -14.03 1.40 8.97
C TYR A 106 -14.73 1.64 7.64
N PHE A 107 -14.77 0.62 6.78
CA PHE A 107 -15.39 0.69 5.45
C PHE A 107 -15.92 -0.68 5.03
N LYS A 108 -16.79 -0.69 4.01
CA LYS A 108 -17.45 -1.92 3.53
C LYS A 108 -16.65 -2.68 2.48
N ASN A 109 -15.74 -2.01 1.79
CA ASN A 109 -14.95 -2.60 0.71
C ASN A 109 -14.10 -3.77 1.23
N SER A 110 -14.18 -4.92 0.57
CA SER A 110 -13.27 -6.05 0.81
C SER A 110 -11.97 -5.94 0.03
N VAL A 111 -11.95 -5.13 -1.04
CA VAL A 111 -10.77 -4.83 -1.84
C VAL A 111 -10.77 -3.34 -2.13
N LEU A 112 -9.66 -2.67 -1.82
CA LEU A 112 -9.34 -1.33 -2.31
C LEU A 112 -8.31 -1.47 -3.43
N SER A 113 -8.50 -0.76 -4.54
CA SER A 113 -7.59 -0.90 -5.67
C SER A 113 -7.15 0.41 -6.26
N LYS A 114 -5.96 0.38 -6.86
CA LYS A 114 -5.41 1.50 -7.61
C LYS A 114 -4.70 1.00 -8.87
N THR A 115 -4.97 1.62 -10.00
CA THR A 115 -4.49 1.20 -11.32
C THR A 115 -3.66 2.30 -11.96
N TYR A 116 -2.51 1.92 -12.50
CA TYR A 116 -1.57 2.78 -13.19
C TYR A 116 -1.45 2.34 -14.65
N HIS A 117 -1.67 3.29 -15.56
CA HIS A 117 -1.47 3.15 -16.99
C HIS A 117 -0.21 3.91 -17.38
N VAL A 118 0.74 3.19 -18.00
CA VAL A 118 2.04 3.71 -18.41
C VAL A 118 2.18 3.49 -19.91
N THR A 119 2.48 4.56 -20.64
CA THR A 119 2.68 4.54 -22.09
C THR A 119 4.16 4.37 -22.44
N ASP A 120 4.39 3.89 -23.65
CA ASP A 120 5.70 3.69 -24.28
C ASP A 120 5.99 4.76 -25.34
N ASP A 121 5.07 5.71 -25.53
CA ASP A 121 4.92 6.48 -26.76
C ASP A 121 5.81 7.72 -26.84
N ASP A 122 6.68 7.95 -25.85
CA ASP A 122 7.60 9.08 -25.80
C ASP A 122 9.06 8.63 -26.03
N ASP A 123 9.80 9.39 -26.85
CA ASP A 123 11.23 9.15 -27.15
C ASP A 123 12.11 9.15 -25.88
N ASP A 124 11.60 9.70 -24.77
CA ASP A 124 12.25 9.87 -23.47
C ASP A 124 11.98 8.72 -22.47
N GLY A 125 11.17 7.71 -22.83
CA GLY A 125 10.92 6.51 -22.02
C GLY A 125 9.50 6.36 -21.49
N PRO A 126 9.26 5.48 -20.48
CA PRO A 126 7.92 5.26 -19.93
C PRO A 126 7.36 6.51 -19.26
N VAL A 127 6.14 6.90 -19.63
CA VAL A 127 5.43 8.03 -19.03
C VAL A 127 4.13 7.54 -18.36
N LEU A 128 3.82 8.11 -17.20
CA LEU A 128 2.57 7.85 -16.49
C LEU A 128 1.43 8.59 -17.19
N ASP A 129 0.55 7.83 -17.86
CA ASP A 129 -0.57 8.37 -18.64
C ASP A 129 -1.83 8.58 -17.78
N LYS A 130 -2.19 7.57 -16.98
CA LYS A 130 -3.43 7.61 -16.20
C LYS A 130 -3.34 6.85 -14.89
N VAL A 131 -3.91 7.46 -13.84
CA VAL A 131 -4.07 6.84 -12.53
C VAL A 131 -5.56 6.72 -12.20
N ILE A 132 -6.01 5.51 -11.86
CA ILE A 132 -7.40 5.22 -11.50
C ILE A 132 -7.42 4.68 -10.09
N GLY A 133 -8.01 5.46 -9.18
CA GLY A 133 -8.21 5.05 -7.80
C GLY A 133 -9.55 4.38 -7.54
N MET A 134 -9.95 4.36 -6.28
CA MET A 134 -11.19 3.76 -5.82
C MET A 134 -11.79 4.55 -4.66
N ASP A 135 -13.08 4.84 -4.76
CA ASP A 135 -13.83 5.42 -3.65
C ASP A 135 -14.03 4.41 -2.51
N ILE A 136 -13.72 4.87 -1.31
CA ILE A 136 -13.86 4.07 -0.09
C ILE A 136 -15.25 4.29 0.50
N GLU A 137 -16.00 3.20 0.68
CA GLU A 137 -17.32 3.18 1.30
C GLU A 137 -17.21 3.22 2.83
N TRP A 138 -16.84 4.39 3.36
CA TRP A 138 -16.67 4.61 4.79
C TRP A 138 -17.95 4.34 5.60
N CYS A 139 -17.77 3.64 6.72
CA CYS A 139 -18.79 3.51 7.75
C CYS A 139 -19.04 4.87 8.44
N PRO A 140 -20.25 5.09 9.00
CA PRO A 140 -20.59 6.35 9.65
C PRO A 140 -19.59 6.75 10.74
N GLY A 141 -19.01 7.95 10.60
CA GLY A 141 -18.05 8.51 11.56
C GLY A 141 -16.67 7.83 11.57
N LYS A 142 -16.36 7.00 10.56
CA LYS A 142 -15.10 6.25 10.45
C LYS A 142 -14.21 6.69 9.30
N CYS A 143 -14.58 7.75 8.60
CA CYS A 143 -13.78 8.32 7.53
C CYS A 143 -12.43 8.81 8.07
N LEU A 144 -11.34 8.26 7.54
CA LEU A 144 -9.98 8.59 7.98
C LEU A 144 -9.36 9.74 7.20
N THR A 145 -9.83 9.98 5.96
CA THR A 145 -9.33 11.03 5.07
C THR A 145 -9.87 12.43 5.40
N HIS A 146 -10.83 12.53 6.33
CA HIS A 146 -11.48 13.78 6.70
C HIS A 146 -11.58 13.96 8.21
N LYS A 147 -11.45 15.21 8.67
CA LYS A 147 -11.65 15.60 10.07
C LYS A 147 -12.84 16.54 10.20
N VAL A 148 -13.75 16.22 11.13
CA VAL A 148 -14.88 17.09 11.45
C VAL A 148 -14.41 18.19 12.40
N VAL A 149 -14.38 19.43 11.90
CA VAL A 149 -14.07 20.63 12.68
C VAL A 149 -15.39 21.32 13.05
N VAL A 150 -15.71 21.30 14.34
CA VAL A 150 -16.86 22.04 14.87
C VAL A 150 -16.46 23.50 15.06
N LYS A 151 -16.89 24.38 14.15
CA LYS A 151 -16.69 25.83 14.32
C LYS A 151 -17.80 26.39 15.22
N LYS A 152 -17.42 26.91 16.40
CA LYS A 152 -18.32 27.74 17.21
C LYS A 152 -18.64 29.00 16.41
N ARG A 153 -19.92 29.25 16.14
CA ARG A 153 -20.35 30.51 15.52
C ARG A 153 -20.01 31.69 16.44
N PRO A 154 -19.49 32.82 15.92
CA PRO A 154 -19.37 34.04 16.72
C PRO A 154 -20.76 34.46 17.19
N LYS A 155 -20.92 34.79 18.49
CA LYS A 155 -22.17 35.28 19.06
C LYS A 155 -22.49 36.65 18.46
N LYS A 156 -23.22 36.70 17.34
CA LYS A 156 -23.86 37.92 16.87
C LYS A 156 -25.28 37.95 17.44
N GLY A 157 -25.57 39.01 18.19
CA GLY A 157 -26.74 39.11 19.04
C GLY A 157 -28.07 38.95 18.29
N SER A 158 -29.04 38.44 19.04
CA SER A 158 -30.50 38.48 18.83
C SER A 158 -31.16 37.20 18.31
N LYS A 159 -32.10 36.73 19.15
CA LYS A 159 -33.19 35.74 18.97
C LYS A 159 -32.83 34.25 19.00
N LYS A 160 -33.56 33.55 19.88
CA LYS A 160 -33.54 32.10 20.15
C LYS A 160 -33.80 31.33 18.85
N VAL A 161 -32.75 30.92 18.16
CA VAL A 161 -32.76 29.88 17.12
C VAL A 161 -31.92 28.73 17.66
N ASN A 162 -32.46 27.52 17.60
CA ASN A 162 -31.87 26.30 18.15
C ASN A 162 -30.36 26.18 17.81
N ASN A 163 -29.54 26.03 18.85
CA ASN A 163 -28.07 25.92 18.79
C ASN A 163 -27.64 24.61 18.12
N ILE A 164 -27.73 24.50 16.79
CA ILE A 164 -27.12 23.39 16.06
C ILE A 164 -25.68 23.81 15.67
N PRO A 165 -24.63 23.18 16.21
CA PRO A 165 -23.25 23.48 15.84
C PRO A 165 -22.99 23.20 14.35
N MET A 166 -22.24 24.08 13.69
CA MET A 166 -21.90 23.94 12.26
C MET A 166 -20.64 23.07 12.14
N THR A 167 -20.81 21.84 11.68
CA THR A 167 -19.74 20.89 11.37
C THR A 167 -19.18 21.19 9.99
N LYS A 168 -17.92 21.63 9.88
CA LYS A 168 -17.19 21.68 8.62
C LYS A 168 -16.27 20.46 8.56
N THR A 169 -16.24 19.78 7.43
CA THR A 169 -15.32 18.66 7.20
C THR A 169 -14.11 19.20 6.41
N GLU A 170 -12.90 18.92 6.88
CA GLU A 170 -11.64 19.32 6.20
C GLU A 170 -10.80 18.06 5.91
N ASN A 171 -10.14 18.02 4.76
CA ASN A 171 -9.22 16.94 4.41
C ASN A 171 -8.06 16.89 5.41
N CYS A 172 -7.56 15.70 5.67
CA CYS A 172 -6.39 15.50 6.52
C CYS A 172 -5.55 14.35 5.99
N GLU A 173 -4.30 14.32 6.45
CA GLU A 173 -3.34 13.26 6.16
C GLU A 173 -3.89 11.91 6.60
N SER A 174 -3.81 10.95 5.68
CA SER A 174 -4.24 9.57 5.83
C SER A 174 -3.68 8.77 4.65
N PHE A 175 -3.15 7.58 4.92
CA PHE A 175 -2.73 6.63 3.88
C PHE A 175 -3.84 6.36 2.86
N PHE A 176 -5.10 6.39 3.30
CA PHE A 176 -6.25 6.12 2.44
C PHE A 176 -6.51 7.22 1.39
N ASN A 177 -5.82 8.35 1.47
CA ASN A 177 -5.77 9.32 0.36
C ASN A 177 -5.06 8.73 -0.87
N PHE A 178 -4.18 7.75 -0.72
CA PHE A 178 -3.54 7.03 -1.84
C PHE A 178 -4.55 6.50 -2.86
N PHE A 179 -5.73 6.04 -2.41
CA PHE A 179 -6.77 5.52 -3.31
C PHE A 179 -7.55 6.62 -4.05
N LYS A 180 -7.29 7.89 -3.76
CA LYS A 180 -7.83 9.05 -4.47
C LYS A 180 -6.69 9.69 -5.26
N PRO A 181 -6.62 9.48 -6.59
CA PRO A 181 -5.56 10.08 -7.39
C PRO A 181 -5.59 11.60 -7.24
N PRO A 182 -4.43 12.28 -7.35
CA PRO A 182 -4.40 13.73 -7.47
C PRO A 182 -5.35 14.19 -8.59
N GLU A 183 -6.22 15.16 -8.31
CA GLU A 183 -7.22 15.65 -9.26
C GLU A 183 -6.51 16.44 -10.37
N ILE A 184 -6.55 15.92 -11.60
CA ILE A 184 -6.19 16.67 -12.81
C ILE A 184 -7.48 17.32 -13.28
N ASP A 185 -7.59 18.65 -13.14
CA ASP A 185 -8.77 19.38 -13.63
C ASP A 185 -8.88 19.20 -15.15
N GLU A 186 -9.83 18.36 -15.61
CA GLU A 186 -10.06 18.07 -17.04
C GLU A 186 -10.55 19.30 -17.85
N VAL A 187 -10.71 20.47 -17.23
CA VAL A 187 -11.49 21.61 -17.75
C VAL A 187 -10.69 22.84 -18.17
N ASP A 188 -9.36 22.84 -18.14
CA ASP A 188 -8.60 23.94 -18.73
C ASP A 188 -7.81 23.47 -19.95
N GLU A 189 -8.37 23.73 -21.14
CA GLU A 189 -7.63 23.81 -22.41
C GLU A 189 -6.62 24.99 -22.42
N CYS A 190 -5.94 25.22 -21.29
CA CYS A 190 -4.83 26.14 -21.14
C CYS A 190 -3.55 25.32 -20.95
N TYR A 191 -2.96 24.94 -22.08
CA TYR A 191 -1.65 24.29 -22.19
C TYR A 191 -0.54 25.25 -21.73
N THR A 192 -0.41 25.53 -20.44
CA THR A 192 0.84 26.03 -19.87
C THR A 192 0.97 25.53 -18.44
N THR A 193 1.83 24.51 -18.29
CA THR A 193 2.30 23.90 -17.03
C THR A 193 1.21 23.21 -16.19
N MET A 194 1.21 21.87 -16.17
CA MET A 194 0.81 21.18 -14.94
C MET A 194 1.53 21.89 -13.79
N ASP A 195 0.77 22.29 -12.77
CA ASP A 195 1.36 22.90 -11.58
C ASP A 195 2.49 21.99 -11.09
N GLU A 196 3.69 22.55 -10.90
CA GLU A 196 4.86 21.79 -10.44
C GLU A 196 4.51 21.02 -9.14
N GLU A 197 3.63 21.60 -8.31
CA GLU A 197 3.10 20.94 -7.12
C GLU A 197 2.26 19.69 -7.45
N LEU A 198 1.38 19.76 -8.46
CA LEU A 198 0.57 18.62 -8.89
C LEU A 198 1.43 17.51 -9.51
N GLN A 199 2.42 17.87 -10.32
CA GLN A 199 3.37 16.91 -10.88
C GLN A 199 4.16 16.19 -9.77
N ASN A 200 4.67 16.94 -8.79
CA ASN A 200 5.37 16.35 -7.65
C ASN A 200 4.49 15.37 -6.86
N LEU A 201 3.20 15.68 -6.69
CA LEU A 201 2.24 14.78 -6.02
C LEU A 201 1.99 13.50 -6.84
N MET A 202 1.90 13.61 -8.17
CA MET A 202 1.74 12.46 -9.06
C MET A 202 2.99 11.57 -9.07
N ASP A 203 4.18 12.17 -9.08
CA ASP A 203 5.45 11.46 -9.06
C ASP A 203 5.64 10.73 -7.72
N GLN A 204 5.40 11.41 -6.59
CA GLN A 204 5.43 10.78 -5.26
C GLN A 204 4.45 9.62 -5.16
N ASP A 205 3.23 9.80 -5.65
CA ASP A 205 2.20 8.76 -5.65
C ASP A 205 2.61 7.54 -6.48
N TYR A 206 3.24 7.76 -7.62
CA TYR A 206 3.77 6.69 -8.47
C TYR A 206 4.95 5.97 -7.82
N ASP A 207 5.87 6.70 -7.18
CA ASP A 207 7.01 6.14 -6.45
C ASP A 207 6.57 5.23 -5.30
N ILE A 208 5.53 5.63 -4.57
CA ILE A 208 4.90 4.80 -3.54
C ILE A 208 4.36 3.51 -4.17
N ALA A 209 3.65 3.60 -5.30
CA ALA A 209 3.08 2.43 -5.97
C ALA A 209 4.16 1.48 -6.51
N VAL A 210 5.23 2.00 -7.09
CA VAL A 210 6.39 1.23 -7.53
C VAL A 210 7.09 0.57 -6.35
N THR A 211 7.26 1.28 -5.23
CA THR A 211 7.81 0.71 -4.00
C THR A 211 6.97 -0.45 -3.49
N ILE A 212 5.65 -0.33 -3.49
CA ILE A 212 4.76 -1.43 -3.11
C ILE A 212 4.94 -2.61 -4.07
N ARG A 213 4.94 -2.35 -5.37
CA ARG A 213 5.03 -3.37 -6.43
C ARG A 213 6.35 -4.14 -6.40
N ASP A 214 7.47 -3.44 -6.35
CA ASP A 214 8.79 -4.00 -6.63
C ASP A 214 9.59 -4.31 -5.37
N LYS A 215 9.36 -3.58 -4.26
CA LYS A 215 10.07 -3.77 -3.00
C LYS A 215 9.20 -4.48 -1.96
N LEU A 216 8.02 -3.95 -1.66
CA LEU A 216 7.19 -4.45 -0.56
C LEU A 216 6.64 -5.86 -0.85
N ILE A 217 5.87 -6.03 -1.93
CA ILE A 217 5.20 -7.30 -2.24
C ILE A 217 6.19 -8.47 -2.39
N PRO A 218 7.31 -8.34 -3.14
CA PRO A 218 8.23 -9.46 -3.35
C PRO A 218 9.05 -9.84 -2.11
N HIS A 219 9.24 -8.89 -1.19
CA HIS A 219 10.09 -9.03 0.00
C HIS A 219 9.31 -8.80 1.31
N ALA A 220 8.01 -9.03 1.32
CA ALA A 220 7.13 -8.66 2.44
C ALA A 220 7.56 -9.26 3.78
N VAL A 221 8.13 -10.48 3.77
CA VAL A 221 8.65 -11.12 4.99
C VAL A 221 9.88 -10.39 5.51
N SER A 222 10.81 -10.00 4.65
CA SER A 222 12.01 -9.25 5.04
C SER A 222 11.66 -7.85 5.56
N TRP A 223 10.64 -7.19 4.97
CA TRP A 223 10.09 -5.94 5.50
C TRP A 223 9.39 -6.14 6.85
N PHE A 224 8.67 -7.26 7.03
CA PHE A 224 8.05 -7.60 8.30
C PHE A 224 9.08 -7.89 9.40
N THR A 225 10.17 -8.60 9.09
CA THR A 225 11.22 -8.95 10.07
C THR A 225 12.25 -7.83 10.29
N GLY A 226 12.29 -6.81 9.42
CA GLY A 226 13.27 -5.73 9.45
C GLY A 226 14.57 -6.05 8.71
N GLU A 227 14.74 -7.25 8.17
CA GLU A 227 15.92 -7.66 7.39
C GLU A 227 16.11 -6.81 6.13
N ALA A 228 15.02 -6.31 5.54
CA ALA A 228 15.07 -5.47 4.34
C ALA A 228 15.78 -4.12 4.57
N LEU A 229 15.98 -3.69 5.82
CA LEU A 229 16.72 -2.48 6.15
C LEU A 229 18.24 -2.68 6.10
N VAL A 230 18.72 -3.91 6.28
CA VAL A 230 20.14 -4.23 6.42
C VAL A 230 20.84 -4.31 5.05
N ASP A 231 20.11 -4.66 3.99
CA ASP A 231 20.66 -4.79 2.63
C ASP A 231 21.19 -3.46 2.04
N ASP A 232 20.75 -2.30 2.55
CA ASP A 232 21.24 -0.99 2.10
C ASP A 232 22.52 -0.52 2.84
N ASP A 233 22.87 -1.11 4.00
CA ASP A 233 23.98 -0.66 4.85
C ASP A 233 25.27 -1.49 4.70
N GLU A 234 25.24 -2.67 4.05
CA GLU A 234 26.38 -3.61 4.01
C GLU A 234 27.35 -3.41 2.81
N TYR A 235 27.51 -2.18 2.31
CA TYR A 235 28.52 -1.81 1.30
C TYR A 235 29.36 -0.59 1.69
N ASN A 236 29.68 -0.41 2.98
CA ASN A 236 30.66 0.59 3.42
C ASN A 236 31.46 0.12 4.64
N ASP A 237 32.33 -0.88 4.48
CA ASP A 237 33.68 -0.84 5.07
C ASP A 237 34.51 -2.00 4.53
N ASP A 238 35.60 -1.68 3.82
CA ASP A 238 36.88 -2.42 3.72
C ASP A 238 37.59 -2.07 2.39
N GLU A 239 37.92 -0.79 2.20
CA GLU A 239 39.15 -0.41 1.50
C GLU A 239 40.00 0.45 2.43
N ASN A 240 40.57 -0.20 3.45
CA ASN A 240 41.82 0.21 4.10
C ASN A 240 42.61 -1.04 4.47
N ASP A 241 43.53 -1.45 3.59
CA ASP A 241 44.92 -1.84 3.92
C ASP A 241 45.57 -2.51 2.70
N ASP A 242 46.40 -1.77 1.96
CA ASP A 242 47.87 -1.93 1.79
C ASP A 242 48.37 -1.31 0.46
#